data_AF-A0A6A4FNL9-F1
#
_entry.id   AF-A0A6A4FNL9-F1
#
_cell.length_a   1.000
_cell.length_b   1.000
_cell.length_c   1.000
_cell.angle_alpha   90.00
_cell.angle_beta   90.00
_cell.angle_gamma   90.00
#
_symmetry.space_group_name_H-M   'P 1'
#
loop_
_entity.id
_entity.type
_entity.pdbx_description
1 polymer ?
#
loop_
_entity_poly.entity_id
_entity_poly.type
_entity_poly.pdbx_seq_one_letter_code
_entity_poly.pdbx_strand_id
1 'polypeptide(L)'
;MEFVVTHRVELTWVACGLLLGAVLAPLHGLVTGPFCAGCDLVYKWTGIVRQCFKRYRSYMISPEVQDAGTLRRWWMLSESLLGTPMIELVVQDEHQHGFGRVVYKFCDAFHAYFYVFIPETGEYGWRATTQYKEDLRSKWGDTFRRAWFVLCTGRAVIQTTGYVVTYSLLSAYDLIETVCLGWFGVATVLVAANYYVGNGQGVVLYGDIEIGWWPALGSCVVVLTGVTSRVCRWLAYTRPSPLAKIGDLCEQLKETMEDRAQIERLAQAFWKEDGASAQCLEML
;
A
#
# COMPACT_ATOMS: atom_id res chain seq x y z
N MET A 1 1.08 99.53 -32.32
CA MET A 1 1.05 98.11 -32.75
C MET A 1 2.40 97.40 -32.61
N GLU A 2 3.44 98.01 -32.05
CA GLU A 2 4.77 97.37 -31.96
C GLU A 2 4.94 96.47 -30.71
N PHE A 3 4.35 96.81 -29.57
CA PHE A 3 4.47 96.03 -28.32
C PHE A 3 3.93 94.59 -28.43
N VAL A 4 2.87 94.40 -29.22
CA VAL A 4 2.25 93.08 -29.45
C VAL A 4 3.11 92.21 -30.37
N VAL A 5 3.96 92.80 -31.22
CA VAL A 5 4.81 92.05 -32.16
C VAL A 5 6.10 91.59 -31.47
N THR A 6 6.68 92.42 -30.60
CA THR A 6 7.94 92.11 -29.90
C THR A 6 7.79 91.06 -28.78
N HIS A 7 6.59 90.85 -28.24
CA HIS A 7 6.35 89.91 -27.13
C HIS A 7 5.44 88.73 -27.51
N ARG A 8 5.21 88.46 -28.81
CA ARG A 8 4.39 87.31 -29.25
C ARG A 8 4.89 85.99 -28.69
N VAL A 9 6.22 85.80 -28.65
CA VAL A 9 6.84 84.57 -28.18
C VAL A 9 6.57 84.36 -26.69
N GLU A 10 6.71 85.40 -25.87
CA GLU A 10 6.42 85.30 -24.43
C GLU A 10 4.93 85.08 -24.15
N LEU A 11 4.04 85.76 -24.89
CA LEU A 11 2.59 85.54 -24.81
C LEU A 11 2.20 84.10 -25.22
N THR A 12 2.87 83.53 -26.23
CA THR A 12 2.64 82.11 -26.60
C THR A 12 3.15 81.15 -25.54
N TRP A 13 4.28 81.42 -24.89
CA TRP A 13 4.78 80.59 -23.79
C TRP A 13 3.88 80.65 -22.56
N VAL A 14 3.38 81.84 -22.21
CA VAL A 14 2.42 82.00 -21.10
C VAL A 14 1.10 81.30 -21.41
N ALA A 15 0.59 81.42 -22.65
CA ALA A 15 -0.62 80.71 -23.08
C ALA A 15 -0.44 79.18 -23.06
N CYS A 16 0.71 78.67 -23.55
CA CYS A 16 1.04 77.25 -23.47
C CYS A 16 1.19 76.77 -22.03
N GLY A 17 1.80 77.55 -21.14
CA GLY A 17 1.93 77.23 -19.71
C GLY A 17 0.59 77.18 -18.99
N LEU A 18 -0.32 78.11 -19.29
CA LEU A 18 -1.70 78.12 -18.77
C LEU A 18 -2.52 76.93 -19.28
N LEU A 19 -2.39 76.57 -20.55
CA LEU A 19 -3.06 75.41 -21.13
C LEU A 19 -2.51 74.09 -20.58
N LEU A 20 -1.19 73.97 -20.43
CA LEU A 20 -0.56 72.80 -19.78
C LEU A 20 -0.98 72.68 -18.32
N GLY A 21 -1.00 73.78 -17.57
CA GLY A 21 -1.46 73.79 -16.17
C GLY A 21 -2.93 73.41 -16.03
N ALA A 22 -3.79 73.88 -16.94
CA ALA A 22 -5.21 73.54 -16.96
C ALA A 22 -5.48 72.08 -17.32
N VAL A 23 -4.61 71.43 -18.10
CA VAL A 23 -4.71 69.99 -18.44
C VAL A 23 -4.07 69.10 -17.38
N LEU A 24 -2.97 69.55 -16.74
CA LEU A 24 -2.30 68.77 -15.68
C LEU A 24 -3.09 68.77 -14.35
N ALA A 25 -3.80 69.86 -14.03
CA ALA A 25 -4.60 69.96 -12.81
C ALA A 25 -5.68 68.87 -12.67
N PRO A 26 -6.53 68.58 -13.68
CA PRO A 26 -7.51 67.51 -13.59
C PRO A 26 -6.85 66.12 -13.60
N LEU A 27 -5.74 65.93 -14.33
CA LEU A 27 -4.97 64.67 -14.30
C LEU A 27 -4.38 64.38 -12.93
N HIS A 28 -3.87 65.40 -12.24
CA HIS A 28 -3.34 65.25 -10.89
C HIS A 28 -4.46 64.84 -9.91
N GLY A 29 -5.64 65.45 -9.99
CA GLY A 29 -6.79 65.07 -9.15
C GLY A 29 -7.32 63.65 -9.44
N LEU A 30 -7.31 63.23 -10.70
CA LEU A 30 -7.77 61.90 -11.13
C LEU A 30 -6.85 60.77 -10.67
N VAL A 31 -5.56 61.06 -10.47
CA VAL A 31 -4.57 60.08 -9.99
C VAL A 31 -4.41 60.14 -8.47
N THR A 32 -4.34 61.34 -7.88
CA THR A 32 -4.12 61.50 -6.43
C THR A 32 -5.33 61.11 -5.59
N GLY A 33 -6.55 61.39 -6.05
CA GLY A 33 -7.78 61.01 -5.35
C GLY A 33 -7.88 59.49 -5.08
N PRO A 34 -7.89 58.64 -6.12
CA PRO A 34 -7.96 57.18 -5.93
C PRO A 34 -6.70 56.60 -5.29
N PHE A 35 -5.53 57.21 -5.50
CA PHE A 35 -4.30 56.79 -4.81
C PHE A 35 -4.39 57.02 -3.31
N CYS A 36 -4.83 58.21 -2.86
CA CYS A 36 -5.01 58.49 -1.44
C CYS A 36 -6.11 57.64 -0.81
N ALA A 37 -7.26 57.46 -1.49
CA ALA A 37 -8.31 56.56 -1.03
C ALA A 37 -7.82 55.10 -0.94
N GLY A 38 -6.96 54.67 -1.87
CA GLY A 38 -6.29 53.38 -1.83
C GLY A 38 -5.33 53.24 -0.65
N CYS A 39 -4.51 54.27 -0.38
CA CYS A 39 -3.62 54.30 0.77
C CYS A 39 -4.37 54.27 2.11
N ASP A 40 -5.47 55.02 2.23
CA ASP A 40 -6.31 55.03 3.44
C ASP A 40 -6.98 53.66 3.66
N LEU A 41 -7.45 53.03 2.58
CA LEU A 41 -7.95 51.67 2.60
C LEU A 41 -6.86 50.71 3.11
N VAL A 42 -5.68 50.71 2.49
CA VAL A 42 -4.56 49.86 2.92
C VAL A 42 -4.17 50.12 4.37
N TYR A 43 -4.09 51.38 4.80
CA TYR A 43 -3.74 51.72 6.18
C TYR A 43 -4.78 51.17 7.16
N LYS A 44 -6.08 51.32 6.86
CA LYS A 44 -7.18 50.77 7.67
C LYS A 44 -7.11 49.25 7.77
N TRP A 45 -6.92 48.57 6.64
CA TRP A 45 -6.83 47.10 6.60
C TRP A 45 -5.57 46.57 7.29
N THR A 46 -4.43 47.25 7.18
CA THR A 46 -3.22 46.87 7.93
C THR A 46 -3.42 47.00 9.44
N GLY A 47 -4.23 47.96 9.90
CA GLY A 47 -4.64 48.09 11.30
C GLY A 47 -5.46 46.89 11.77
N ILE A 48 -6.49 46.50 11.01
CA ILE A 48 -7.35 45.34 11.31
C ILE A 48 -6.53 44.05 11.37
N VAL A 49 -5.68 43.81 10.36
CA VAL A 49 -4.81 42.61 10.31
C VAL A 49 -3.86 42.57 11.51
N ARG A 50 -3.27 43.71 11.88
CA ARG A 50 -2.38 43.79 13.05
C ARG A 50 -3.12 43.47 14.34
N GLN A 51 -4.38 43.90 14.48
CA GLN A 51 -5.21 43.62 15.64
C GLN A 51 -5.57 42.13 15.71
N CYS A 52 -6.00 41.54 14.59
CA CYS A 52 -6.24 40.10 14.45
C CYS A 52 -4.99 39.29 14.84
N PHE A 53 -3.81 39.68 14.36
CA PHE A 53 -2.56 38.99 14.67
C PHE A 53 -2.19 39.07 16.15
N LYS A 54 -2.39 40.23 16.80
CA LYS A 54 -2.19 40.37 18.25
C LYS A 54 -3.11 39.42 19.03
N ARG A 55 -4.40 39.38 18.67
CA ARG A 55 -5.40 38.55 19.33
C ARG A 55 -5.13 37.06 19.12
N TYR A 56 -4.78 36.67 17.90
CA TYR A 56 -4.35 35.32 17.56
C TYR A 56 -3.09 34.88 18.34
N ARG A 57 -2.08 35.75 18.41
CA ARG A 57 -0.86 35.46 19.19
C ARG A 57 -1.18 35.28 20.68
N SER A 58 -2.07 36.11 21.23
CA SER A 58 -2.50 35.98 22.63
C SER A 58 -3.22 34.65 22.87
N TYR A 59 -4.11 34.25 21.96
CA TYR A 59 -4.82 32.97 22.04
C TYR A 59 -3.87 31.77 21.95
N MET A 60 -2.88 31.85 21.06
CA MET A 60 -1.86 30.80 20.87
C MET A 60 -0.94 30.57 22.07
N ILE A 61 -0.77 31.60 22.91
CA ILE A 61 0.04 31.51 24.12
C ILE A 61 -0.79 30.96 25.29
N SER A 62 -2.12 30.86 25.16
CA SER A 62 -3.00 30.34 26.20
C SER A 62 -2.64 28.90 26.59
N PRO A 63 -2.58 28.57 27.90
CA PRO A 63 -2.21 27.23 28.37
C PRO A 63 -3.13 26.14 27.84
N GLU A 64 -4.41 26.44 27.62
CA GLU A 64 -5.41 25.51 27.06
C GLU A 64 -5.02 24.96 25.67
N VAL A 65 -4.33 25.76 24.86
CA VAL A 65 -3.89 25.38 23.50
C VAL A 65 -2.53 24.67 23.55
N GLN A 66 -1.69 24.97 24.54
CA GLN A 66 -0.38 24.33 24.71
C GLN A 66 -0.48 22.93 25.28
N ASP A 67 -1.43 22.70 26.20
CA ASP A 67 -1.68 21.40 26.83
C ASP A 67 -2.51 20.46 25.93
N ALA A 68 -3.03 20.95 24.80
CA ALA A 68 -3.77 20.14 23.84
C ALA A 68 -2.85 19.27 22.98
N GLY A 69 -3.22 18.01 22.77
CA GLY A 69 -2.52 17.10 21.86
C GLY A 69 -2.44 17.64 20.43
N THR A 70 -1.46 17.19 19.65
CA THR A 70 -1.07 17.79 18.36
C THR A 70 -2.23 18.03 17.40
N LEU A 71 -3.12 17.04 17.24
CA LEU A 71 -4.28 17.13 16.35
C LEU A 71 -5.33 18.12 16.86
N ARG A 72 -5.61 18.09 18.16
CA ARG A 72 -6.53 19.01 18.83
C ARG A 72 -6.02 20.45 18.79
N ARG A 73 -4.71 20.63 18.95
CA ARG A 73 -4.04 21.92 18.82
C ARG A 73 -4.14 22.48 17.41
N TRP A 74 -3.92 21.66 16.37
CA TRP A 74 -4.12 22.05 14.97
C TRP A 74 -5.58 22.45 14.67
N TRP A 75 -6.54 21.72 15.26
CA TRP A 75 -7.96 22.04 15.12
C TRP A 75 -8.33 23.38 15.77
N MET A 76 -7.95 23.61 17.02
CA MET A 76 -8.16 24.89 17.72
C MET A 76 -7.47 26.06 17.01
N LEU A 77 -6.32 25.80 16.39
CA LEU A 77 -5.57 26.77 15.60
C LEU A 77 -6.30 27.19 14.34
N SER A 78 -6.80 26.22 13.59
CA SER A 78 -7.60 26.51 12.39
C SER A 78 -8.89 27.26 12.74
N GLU A 79 -9.49 26.95 13.89
CA GLU A 79 -10.78 27.52 14.30
C GLU A 79 -10.61 28.98 14.69
N SER A 80 -9.57 29.26 15.49
CA SER A 80 -9.20 30.62 15.86
C SER A 80 -8.72 31.46 14.67
N LEU A 81 -8.03 30.87 13.69
CA LEU A 81 -7.56 31.59 12.50
C LEU A 81 -8.71 32.14 11.65
N LEU A 82 -9.80 31.38 11.53
CA LEU A 82 -10.98 31.75 10.73
C LEU A 82 -12.00 32.55 11.55
N GLY A 83 -12.16 32.27 12.85
CA GLY A 83 -13.11 32.96 13.73
C GLY A 83 -12.67 34.35 14.16
N THR A 84 -11.37 34.56 14.42
CA THR A 84 -10.83 35.87 14.88
C THR A 84 -11.10 37.02 13.90
N PRO A 85 -10.86 36.89 12.57
CA PRO A 85 -11.17 37.96 11.63
C PRO A 85 -12.68 38.22 11.52
N MET A 86 -13.53 37.20 11.64
CA MET A 86 -14.99 37.36 11.64
C MET A 86 -15.46 38.23 12.81
N ILE A 87 -14.96 37.97 14.02
CA ILE A 87 -15.33 38.72 15.24
C ILE A 87 -14.86 40.17 15.14
N GLU A 88 -13.62 40.41 14.70
CA GLU A 88 -13.06 41.76 14.62
C GLU A 88 -13.77 42.61 13.55
N LEU A 89 -14.17 41.99 12.42
CA LEU A 89 -14.97 42.66 11.38
C LEU A 89 -16.38 43.04 11.85
N VAL A 90 -16.97 42.24 12.75
CA VAL A 90 -18.26 42.56 13.39
C VAL A 90 -18.08 43.68 14.42
N VAL A 91 -17.03 43.64 15.24
CA VAL A 91 -16.75 44.65 16.27
C VAL A 91 -16.48 46.03 15.67
N GLN A 92 -15.88 46.10 14.48
CA GLN A 92 -15.65 47.36 13.77
C GLN A 92 -16.83 47.84 12.91
N ASP A 93 -17.98 47.14 12.94
CA ASP A 93 -19.19 47.46 12.16
C ASP A 93 -18.97 47.53 10.62
N GLU A 94 -17.85 46.98 10.14
CA GLU A 94 -17.46 46.93 8.71
C GLU A 94 -18.15 45.77 7.96
N HIS A 95 -18.84 44.89 8.68
CA HIS A 95 -19.54 43.73 8.13
C HIS A 95 -20.63 44.11 7.10
N GLN A 96 -21.22 45.31 7.19
CA GLN A 96 -22.37 45.69 6.35
C GLN A 96 -22.01 46.42 5.04
N HIS A 97 -20.80 46.97 4.89
CA HIS A 97 -20.46 47.84 3.75
C HIS A 97 -19.14 47.47 3.06
N GLY A 98 -19.11 47.57 1.73
CA GLY A 98 -17.90 47.48 0.90
C GLY A 98 -17.15 46.13 0.97
N PHE A 99 -15.83 46.20 1.12
CA PHE A 99 -14.91 45.06 1.13
C PHE A 99 -15.06 44.17 2.38
N GLY A 100 -15.44 44.74 3.53
CA GLY A 100 -15.63 43.99 4.78
C GLY A 100 -16.72 42.92 4.70
N ARG A 101 -17.81 43.20 3.98
CA ARG A 101 -18.89 42.22 3.72
C ARG A 101 -18.41 41.01 2.91
N VAL A 102 -17.54 41.24 1.92
CA VAL A 102 -17.00 40.18 1.06
C VAL A 102 -16.06 39.29 1.86
N VAL A 103 -15.15 39.89 2.63
CA VAL A 103 -14.23 39.15 3.51
C VAL A 103 -15.00 38.36 4.56
N TYR A 104 -16.04 38.94 5.17
CA TYR A 104 -16.89 38.24 6.13
C TYR A 104 -17.58 37.02 5.50
N LYS A 105 -18.23 37.17 4.35
CA LYS A 105 -18.87 36.06 3.63
C LYS A 105 -17.87 34.98 3.20
N PHE A 106 -16.67 35.38 2.81
CA PHE A 106 -15.61 34.44 2.46
C PHE A 106 -15.18 33.64 3.70
N CYS A 107 -14.87 34.30 4.82
CA CYS A 107 -14.52 33.63 6.06
C CYS A 107 -15.65 32.70 6.57
N ASP A 108 -16.90 33.15 6.50
CA ASP A 108 -18.09 32.36 6.90
C ASP A 108 -18.27 31.11 6.01
N ALA A 109 -18.15 31.25 4.69
CA ALA A 109 -18.23 30.12 3.77
C ALA A 109 -17.08 29.11 3.97
N PHE A 110 -15.86 29.61 4.20
CA PHE A 110 -14.72 28.75 4.50
C PHE A 110 -14.88 28.03 5.83
N HIS A 111 -15.39 28.72 6.86
CA HIS A 111 -15.68 28.11 8.15
C HIS A 111 -16.73 27.00 8.01
N ALA A 112 -17.85 27.26 7.32
CA ALA A 112 -18.88 26.25 7.07
C ALA A 112 -18.32 25.04 6.31
N TYR A 113 -17.49 25.25 5.29
CA TYR A 113 -16.89 24.18 4.51
C TYR A 113 -15.93 23.31 5.35
N PHE A 114 -15.00 23.93 6.09
CA PHE A 114 -13.99 23.19 6.84
C PHE A 114 -14.54 22.51 8.11
N TYR A 115 -15.47 23.16 8.82
CA TYR A 115 -15.95 22.66 10.11
C TYR A 115 -17.20 21.79 10.03
N VAL A 116 -18.01 21.92 8.98
CA VAL A 116 -19.22 21.11 8.82
C VAL A 116 -18.99 20.03 7.77
N PHE A 117 -18.55 20.41 6.57
CA PHE A 117 -18.55 19.50 5.43
C PHE A 117 -17.43 18.46 5.47
N ILE A 118 -16.20 18.84 5.84
CA ILE A 118 -15.07 17.91 5.91
C ILE A 118 -15.25 16.82 6.98
N PRO A 119 -15.61 17.12 8.24
CA PRO A 119 -15.78 16.06 9.24
C PRO A 119 -16.96 15.16 8.91
N GLU A 120 -18.07 15.70 8.41
CA GLU A 120 -19.23 14.89 8.00
C GLU A 120 -18.87 13.95 6.84
N THR A 121 -18.23 14.48 5.79
CA THR A 121 -17.77 13.66 4.66
C THR A 121 -16.72 12.62 5.09
N GLY A 122 -15.84 13.00 6.03
CA GLY A 122 -14.85 12.13 6.62
C GLY A 122 -15.46 10.97 7.41
N GLU A 123 -16.48 11.24 8.23
CA GLU A 123 -17.20 10.22 8.99
C GLU A 123 -17.96 9.25 8.07
N TYR A 124 -18.67 9.76 7.06
CA TYR A 124 -19.34 8.92 6.07
C TYR A 124 -18.35 8.07 5.29
N GLY A 125 -17.24 8.65 4.84
CA GLY A 125 -16.15 7.94 4.15
C GLY A 125 -15.52 6.86 5.03
N TRP A 126 -15.29 7.16 6.31
CA TRP A 126 -14.74 6.21 7.27
C TRP A 126 -15.69 5.04 7.49
N ARG A 127 -16.98 5.30 7.74
CA ARG A 127 -18.00 4.24 7.94
C ARG A 127 -18.14 3.35 6.71
N ALA A 128 -18.15 3.93 5.51
CA ALA A 128 -18.18 3.17 4.27
C ALA A 128 -16.92 2.28 4.11
N THR A 129 -15.76 2.82 4.47
CA THR A 129 -14.49 2.09 4.37
C THR A 129 -14.42 0.93 5.38
N THR A 130 -14.90 1.13 6.61
CA THR A 130 -14.93 0.07 7.62
C THR A 130 -15.89 -1.05 7.22
N GLN A 131 -17.09 -0.72 6.70
CA GLN A 131 -18.04 -1.70 6.21
C GLN A 131 -17.49 -2.49 5.02
N TYR A 132 -16.85 -1.80 4.06
CA TYR A 132 -16.22 -2.44 2.91
C TYR A 132 -15.07 -3.38 3.32
N LYS A 133 -14.27 -2.97 4.33
CA LYS A 133 -13.20 -3.79 4.88
C LYS A 133 -13.72 -5.06 5.55
N GLU A 134 -14.82 -4.98 6.28
CA GLU A 134 -15.42 -6.14 6.94
C GLU A 134 -16.02 -7.13 5.93
N ASP A 135 -16.72 -6.63 4.90
CA ASP A 135 -17.27 -7.46 3.82
C ASP A 135 -16.16 -8.10 2.95
N LEU A 136 -15.06 -7.38 2.71
CA LEU A 136 -13.88 -7.98 2.10
C LEU A 136 -13.25 -9.03 3.01
N ARG A 137 -13.09 -8.75 4.30
CA ARG A 137 -12.46 -9.70 5.24
C ARG A 137 -13.22 -11.01 5.31
N SER A 138 -14.55 -10.98 5.30
CA SER A 138 -15.39 -12.19 5.29
C SER A 138 -15.20 -12.98 3.98
N LYS A 139 -15.28 -12.32 2.81
CA LYS A 139 -15.09 -12.96 1.50
C LYS A 139 -13.68 -13.53 1.28
N TRP A 140 -12.67 -12.85 1.81
CA TRP A 140 -11.28 -13.31 1.72
C TRP A 140 -11.00 -14.52 2.61
N GLY A 141 -11.66 -14.64 3.76
CA GLY A 141 -11.48 -15.79 4.67
C GLY A 141 -11.79 -17.12 4.00
N ASP A 142 -12.92 -17.20 3.29
CA ASP A 142 -13.37 -18.42 2.62
C ASP A 142 -12.53 -18.74 1.37
N THR A 143 -12.18 -17.71 0.60
CA THR A 143 -11.37 -17.87 -0.62
C THR A 143 -9.94 -18.28 -0.27
N PHE A 144 -9.35 -17.65 0.75
CA PHE A 144 -8.00 -17.97 1.23
C PHE A 144 -7.94 -19.40 1.78
N ARG A 145 -8.94 -19.83 2.55
CA ARG A 145 -8.99 -21.19 3.09
C ARG A 145 -9.09 -22.26 2.00
N ARG A 146 -9.88 -22.01 0.95
CA ARG A 146 -9.98 -22.89 -0.23
C ARG A 146 -8.68 -22.94 -1.02
N ALA A 147 -8.06 -21.78 -1.29
CA ALA A 147 -6.78 -21.72 -2.00
C ALA A 147 -5.65 -22.40 -1.21
N TRP A 148 -5.62 -22.19 0.11
CA TRP A 148 -4.66 -22.83 1.00
C TRP A 148 -4.80 -24.36 0.99
N PHE A 149 -6.03 -24.86 1.05
CA PHE A 149 -6.29 -26.30 0.96
C PHE A 149 -5.77 -26.89 -0.35
N VAL A 150 -6.08 -26.26 -1.50
CA VAL A 150 -5.60 -26.71 -2.82
C VAL A 150 -4.07 -26.72 -2.88
N LEU A 151 -3.42 -25.70 -2.33
CA LEU A 151 -1.96 -25.62 -2.31
C LEU A 151 -1.34 -26.69 -1.40
N CYS A 152 -1.90 -26.92 -0.22
CA CYS A 152 -1.47 -27.99 0.69
C CYS A 152 -1.65 -29.37 0.06
N THR A 153 -2.82 -29.66 -0.52
CA THR A 153 -3.09 -30.92 -1.19
C THR A 153 -2.18 -31.11 -2.40
N GLY A 154 -2.01 -30.09 -3.24
CA GLY A 154 -1.10 -30.12 -4.39
C GLY A 154 0.33 -30.40 -3.98
N ARG A 155 0.83 -29.75 -2.92
CA ARG A 155 2.16 -30.00 -2.36
C ARG A 155 2.32 -31.44 -1.86
N ALA A 156 1.31 -31.98 -1.17
CA ALA A 156 1.32 -33.36 -0.70
C ALA A 156 1.33 -34.36 -1.87
N VAL A 157 0.55 -34.11 -2.93
CA VAL A 157 0.54 -34.94 -4.15
C VAL A 157 1.90 -34.90 -4.86
N ILE A 158 2.51 -33.73 -5.00
CA ILE A 158 3.84 -33.59 -5.62
C ILE A 158 4.89 -34.36 -4.81
N GLN A 159 4.86 -34.22 -3.48
CA GLN A 159 5.81 -34.88 -2.60
C GLN A 159 5.65 -36.41 -2.64
N THR A 160 4.43 -36.92 -2.55
CA THR A 160 4.15 -38.36 -2.65
C THR A 160 4.52 -38.93 -4.02
N THR A 161 4.20 -38.22 -5.11
CA THR A 161 4.60 -38.61 -6.47
C THR A 161 6.12 -38.64 -6.60
N GLY A 162 6.81 -37.63 -6.08
CA GLY A 162 8.27 -37.58 -6.05
C GLY A 162 8.90 -38.75 -5.28
N TYR A 163 8.31 -39.12 -4.14
CA TYR A 163 8.74 -40.31 -3.40
C TYR A 163 8.52 -41.60 -4.20
N VAL A 164 7.35 -41.80 -4.80
CA VAL A 164 7.07 -43.00 -5.60
C VAL A 164 8.03 -43.12 -6.78
N VAL A 165 8.28 -42.04 -7.50
CA VAL A 165 9.22 -42.03 -8.64
C VAL A 165 10.64 -42.34 -8.19
N THR A 166 11.11 -41.71 -7.10
CA THR A 166 12.47 -41.95 -6.60
C THR A 166 12.65 -43.39 -6.11
N TYR A 167 11.70 -43.95 -5.36
CA TYR A 167 11.74 -45.35 -4.93
C TYR A 167 11.63 -46.34 -6.11
N SER A 168 10.80 -46.04 -7.11
CA SER A 168 10.67 -46.88 -8.31
C SER A 168 11.98 -46.91 -9.10
N LEU A 169 12.65 -45.76 -9.27
CA LEU A 169 13.97 -45.68 -9.90
C LEU A 169 15.03 -46.43 -9.10
N LEU A 170 15.01 -46.30 -7.76
CA LEU A 170 15.93 -47.03 -6.89
C LEU A 170 15.73 -48.55 -7.00
N SER A 171 14.48 -49.01 -7.05
CA SER A 171 14.12 -50.43 -7.18
C SER A 171 14.52 -50.98 -8.55
N ALA A 172 14.26 -50.24 -9.63
CA ALA A 172 14.71 -50.61 -10.96
C ALA A 172 16.25 -50.70 -11.02
N TYR A 173 16.95 -49.77 -10.37
CA TYR A 173 18.41 -49.81 -10.26
C TYR A 173 18.91 -51.01 -9.46
N ASP A 174 18.26 -51.35 -8.34
CA ASP A 174 18.61 -52.51 -7.51
C ASP A 174 18.41 -53.84 -8.26
N LEU A 175 17.35 -53.93 -9.08
CA LEU A 175 17.13 -55.08 -9.98
C LEU A 175 18.24 -55.18 -11.03
N ILE A 176 18.64 -54.07 -11.65
CA ILE A 176 19.75 -54.03 -12.61
C ILE A 176 21.07 -54.41 -11.92
N GLU A 177 21.34 -53.87 -10.73
CA GLU A 177 22.51 -54.23 -9.92
C GLU A 177 22.53 -55.73 -9.60
N THR A 178 21.39 -56.32 -9.29
CA THR A 178 21.24 -57.74 -9.00
C THR A 178 21.51 -58.61 -10.24
N VAL A 179 20.92 -58.26 -11.40
CA VAL A 179 21.12 -58.98 -12.66
C VAL A 179 22.57 -58.86 -13.15
N CYS A 180 23.20 -57.71 -12.93
CA CYS A 180 24.59 -57.47 -13.31
C CYS A 180 25.62 -57.99 -12.31
N LEU A 181 25.23 -58.80 -11.31
CA LEU A 181 26.16 -59.35 -10.30
C LEU A 181 26.94 -58.26 -9.53
N GLY A 182 26.26 -57.16 -9.23
CA GLY A 182 26.77 -56.04 -8.46
C GLY A 182 27.21 -54.83 -9.29
N TRP A 183 27.59 -53.75 -8.59
CA TRP A 183 28.00 -52.47 -9.18
C TRP A 183 29.04 -52.60 -10.30
N PHE A 184 30.01 -53.51 -10.17
CA PHE A 184 31.06 -53.70 -11.17
C PHE A 184 30.50 -54.18 -12.52
N GLY A 185 29.46 -55.03 -12.52
CA GLY A 185 28.83 -55.45 -13.76
C GLY A 185 27.98 -54.34 -14.37
N VAL A 186 27.29 -53.52 -13.55
CA VAL A 186 26.55 -52.35 -14.05
C VAL A 186 27.51 -51.36 -14.71
N ALA A 187 28.64 -51.06 -14.08
CA ALA A 187 29.68 -50.20 -14.65
C ALA A 187 30.26 -50.78 -15.95
N THR A 188 30.50 -52.10 -16.00
CA THR A 188 31.04 -52.78 -17.19
C THR A 188 30.04 -52.77 -18.35
N VAL A 189 28.75 -53.03 -18.09
CA VAL A 189 27.67 -52.96 -19.09
C VAL A 189 27.46 -51.53 -19.58
N LEU A 190 27.54 -50.54 -18.68
CA LEU A 190 27.42 -49.12 -19.04
C LEU A 190 28.58 -48.66 -19.93
N VAL A 191 29.82 -49.05 -19.59
CA VAL A 191 31.02 -48.78 -20.42
C VAL A 191 30.92 -49.48 -21.77
N ALA A 192 30.50 -50.74 -21.80
CA ALA A 192 30.31 -51.50 -23.04
C ALA A 192 29.20 -50.92 -23.93
N ALA A 193 28.07 -50.50 -23.34
CA ALA A 193 26.97 -49.86 -24.05
C ALA A 193 27.38 -48.48 -24.60
N ASN A 194 28.07 -47.66 -23.81
CA ASN A 194 28.60 -46.39 -24.27
C ASN A 194 29.63 -46.57 -25.40
N TYR A 195 30.47 -47.60 -25.31
CA TYR A 195 31.41 -47.96 -26.38
C TYR A 195 30.69 -48.43 -27.65
N TYR A 196 29.65 -49.27 -27.53
CA TYR A 196 28.89 -49.79 -28.68
C TYR A 196 28.07 -48.69 -29.38
N VAL A 197 27.44 -47.79 -28.61
CA VAL A 197 26.69 -46.64 -29.14
C VAL A 197 27.65 -45.63 -29.78
N GLY A 198 28.83 -45.39 -29.20
CA GLY A 198 29.87 -44.56 -29.80
C GLY A 198 30.43 -45.14 -31.11
N ASN A 199 30.54 -46.47 -31.20
CA ASN A 199 31.04 -47.16 -32.38
C ASN A 199 29.98 -47.23 -33.52
N GLY A 200 28.68 -47.27 -33.16
CA GLY A 200 27.57 -47.23 -34.11
C GLY A 200 27.33 -45.86 -34.78
N GLN A 201 27.95 -44.79 -34.26
CA GLN A 201 27.92 -43.45 -34.87
C GLN A 201 29.26 -43.03 -35.51
N GLY A 202 30.22 -43.95 -35.70
CA GLY A 202 31.46 -43.65 -36.41
C GLY A 202 32.32 -42.60 -35.70
N VAL A 203 32.50 -42.72 -34.38
CA VAL A 203 33.46 -41.89 -33.65
C VAL A 203 34.49 -42.80 -32.96
N VAL A 204 35.65 -42.91 -33.60
CA VAL A 204 36.83 -43.62 -33.10
C VAL A 204 37.62 -42.69 -32.18
N LEU A 205 37.97 -43.21 -31.00
CA LEU A 205 38.81 -42.62 -29.95
C LEU A 205 40.05 -41.89 -30.49
N TYR A 206 40.31 -40.66 -30.02
CA TYR A 206 41.64 -40.22 -29.59
C TYR A 206 41.52 -38.94 -28.73
N GLY A 207 41.94 -38.99 -27.47
CA GLY A 207 42.47 -37.83 -26.74
C GLY A 207 41.53 -36.89 -25.99
N ASP A 208 40.24 -36.77 -26.32
CA ASP A 208 39.33 -35.88 -25.57
C ASP A 208 37.91 -36.46 -25.54
N ILE A 209 37.31 -36.54 -24.34
CA ILE A 209 36.03 -37.21 -24.10
C ILE A 209 34.88 -36.26 -24.47
N GLU A 210 34.49 -36.21 -25.75
CA GLU A 210 33.22 -35.58 -26.16
C GLU A 210 32.10 -36.63 -26.19
N ILE A 211 31.57 -36.95 -25.01
CA ILE A 211 30.34 -37.74 -24.90
C ILE A 211 29.18 -36.82 -25.26
N GLY A 212 28.37 -37.21 -26.26
CA GLY A 212 27.13 -36.49 -26.57
C GLY A 212 26.28 -36.27 -25.32
N TRP A 213 25.65 -35.09 -25.22
CA TRP A 213 24.97 -34.67 -24.00
C TRP A 213 23.95 -35.71 -23.48
N TRP A 214 23.28 -36.44 -24.38
CA TRP A 214 22.27 -37.45 -24.04
C TRP A 214 22.85 -38.74 -23.39
N PRO A 215 23.83 -39.44 -23.98
CA PRO A 215 24.52 -40.56 -23.30
C PRO A 215 25.25 -40.15 -22.01
N ALA A 216 25.83 -38.94 -21.97
CA ALA A 216 26.48 -38.40 -20.78
C ALA A 216 25.47 -38.20 -19.64
N LEU A 217 24.32 -37.59 -19.93
CA LEU A 217 23.24 -37.40 -18.96
C LEU A 217 22.71 -38.74 -18.45
N GLY A 218 22.48 -39.72 -19.33
CA GLY A 218 22.04 -41.06 -18.93
C GLY A 218 23.04 -41.73 -17.99
N SER A 219 24.33 -41.67 -18.31
CA SER A 219 25.40 -42.23 -17.48
C SER A 219 25.54 -41.50 -16.13
N CYS A 220 25.44 -40.17 -16.12
CA CYS A 220 25.42 -39.37 -14.90
C CYS A 220 24.23 -39.71 -14.01
N VAL A 221 23.03 -39.88 -14.58
CA VAL A 221 21.83 -40.27 -13.82
C VAL A 221 22.01 -41.65 -13.19
N VAL A 222 22.56 -42.63 -13.92
CA VAL A 222 22.82 -43.98 -13.39
C VAL A 222 23.84 -43.94 -12.25
N VAL A 223 24.93 -43.20 -12.41
CA VAL A 223 25.97 -43.06 -11.38
C VAL A 223 25.41 -42.34 -10.14
N LEU A 224 24.69 -41.24 -10.33
CA LEU A 224 24.04 -40.51 -9.24
C LEU A 224 23.02 -41.39 -8.52
N THR A 225 22.21 -42.16 -9.24
CA THR A 225 21.19 -43.05 -8.65
C THR A 225 21.84 -44.10 -7.75
N GLY A 226 22.95 -44.71 -8.16
CA GLY A 226 23.61 -45.70 -7.31
C GLY A 226 24.47 -45.13 -6.18
N VAL A 227 25.04 -43.92 -6.33
CA VAL A 227 25.61 -43.18 -5.19
C VAL A 227 24.52 -42.86 -4.18
N THR A 228 23.37 -42.40 -4.64
CA THR A 228 22.21 -42.09 -3.78
C THR A 228 21.69 -43.35 -3.08
N SER A 229 21.59 -44.48 -3.78
CA SER A 229 21.22 -45.78 -3.20
C SER A 229 22.18 -46.21 -2.08
N ARG A 230 23.49 -46.07 -2.27
CA ARG A 230 24.48 -46.39 -1.23
C ARG A 230 24.44 -45.43 -0.05
N VAL A 231 24.28 -44.13 -0.29
CA VAL A 231 24.10 -43.13 0.76
C VAL A 231 22.82 -43.42 1.55
N CYS A 232 21.74 -43.83 0.88
CA CYS A 232 20.50 -44.27 1.52
C CYS A 232 20.69 -45.56 2.34
N ARG A 233 21.37 -46.60 1.82
CA ARG A 233 21.68 -47.82 2.57
C ARG A 233 22.58 -47.53 3.78
N TRP A 234 23.56 -46.64 3.64
CA TRP A 234 24.45 -46.21 4.71
C TRP A 234 23.71 -45.38 5.78
N LEU A 235 22.82 -44.47 5.38
CA LEU A 235 21.96 -43.71 6.28
C LEU A 235 20.92 -44.60 6.99
N ALA A 236 20.40 -45.62 6.32
CA ALA A 236 19.51 -46.61 6.92
C ALA A 236 20.23 -47.51 7.95
N TYR A 237 21.54 -47.70 7.80
CA TYR A 237 22.37 -48.44 8.76
C TYR A 237 22.76 -47.60 9.98
N THR A 238 22.89 -46.27 9.83
CA THR A 238 23.33 -45.34 10.89
C THR A 238 22.20 -44.66 11.67
N ARG A 239 20.94 -44.76 11.21
CA ARG A 239 19.78 -44.22 11.94
C ARG A 239 18.73 -45.30 12.22
N PRO A 240 18.02 -45.23 13.37
CA PRO A 240 16.90 -46.13 13.64
C PRO A 240 15.86 -46.00 12.51
N SER A 241 15.36 -47.17 12.08
CA SER A 241 14.70 -47.40 10.79
C SER A 241 13.65 -46.35 10.37
N PRO A 242 13.61 -45.95 9.08
CA PRO A 242 12.57 -45.05 8.54
C PRO A 242 11.15 -45.64 8.62
N LEU A 243 11.03 -46.96 8.79
CA LEU A 243 9.76 -47.65 9.01
C LEU A 243 9.11 -47.27 10.34
N ALA A 244 9.90 -47.11 11.41
CA ALA A 244 9.41 -46.65 12.71
C ALA A 244 8.85 -45.22 12.63
N LYS A 245 9.48 -44.37 11.81
CA LYS A 245 9.05 -42.98 11.60
C LYS A 245 7.77 -42.87 10.75
N ILE A 246 7.53 -43.82 9.84
CA ILE A 246 6.29 -43.89 9.06
C ILE A 246 5.13 -44.43 9.91
N GLY A 247 5.41 -45.37 10.83
CA GLY A 247 4.43 -45.83 11.83
C GLY A 247 3.98 -44.68 12.74
N ASP A 248 4.94 -43.95 13.28
CA ASP A 248 4.72 -42.78 14.16
C ASP A 248 3.93 -41.66 13.42
N LEU A 249 4.22 -41.44 12.14
CA LEU A 249 3.46 -40.50 11.30
C LEU A 249 2.04 -41.00 10.96
N CYS A 250 1.83 -42.31 10.78
CA CYS A 250 0.49 -42.86 10.59
C CYS A 250 -0.33 -42.79 11.88
N GLU A 251 0.30 -42.98 13.03
CA GLU A 251 -0.33 -42.89 14.35
C GLU A 251 -0.71 -41.44 14.66
N GLN A 252 0.19 -40.48 14.41
CA GLN A 252 -0.13 -39.03 14.46
C GLN A 252 -1.25 -38.64 13.50
N LEU A 253 -1.25 -39.18 12.27
CA LEU A 253 -2.31 -38.88 11.30
C LEU A 253 -3.66 -39.45 11.78
N LYS A 254 -3.66 -40.64 12.37
CA LYS A 254 -4.86 -41.28 12.94
C LYS A 254 -5.41 -40.48 14.11
N GLU A 255 -4.57 -40.07 15.06
CA GLU A 255 -4.97 -39.22 16.19
C GLU A 255 -5.56 -37.90 15.70
N THR A 256 -4.93 -37.25 14.71
CA THR A 256 -5.43 -35.97 14.16
C THR A 256 -6.80 -36.12 13.47
N MET A 257 -7.04 -37.26 12.82
CA MET A 257 -8.32 -37.56 12.17
C MET A 257 -9.42 -37.88 13.20
N GLU A 258 -9.09 -38.61 14.27
CA GLU A 258 -10.01 -38.88 15.39
C GLU A 258 -10.38 -37.60 16.14
N ASP A 259 -9.41 -36.72 16.39
CA ASP A 259 -9.62 -35.45 17.09
C ASP A 259 -10.52 -34.50 16.28
N ARG A 260 -10.34 -34.44 14.94
CA ARG A 260 -11.27 -33.72 14.05
C ARG A 260 -12.68 -34.29 14.07
N ALA A 261 -12.82 -35.61 14.02
CA ALA A 261 -14.13 -36.26 14.09
C ALA A 261 -14.82 -36.01 15.44
N GLN A 262 -14.06 -35.93 16.53
CA GLN A 262 -14.56 -35.60 17.85
C GLN A 262 -15.01 -34.13 17.95
N ILE A 263 -14.23 -33.20 17.40
CA ILE A 263 -14.61 -31.77 17.31
C ILE A 263 -15.87 -31.58 16.48
N GLU A 264 -16.04 -32.29 15.36
CA GLU A 264 -17.24 -32.22 14.53
C GLU A 264 -18.48 -32.79 15.25
N ARG A 265 -18.34 -33.88 16.00
CA ARG A 265 -19.44 -34.42 16.83
C ARG A 265 -19.82 -33.46 17.96
N LEU A 266 -18.85 -32.84 18.63
CA LEU A 266 -19.10 -31.84 19.67
C LEU A 266 -19.77 -30.59 19.09
N ALA A 267 -19.33 -30.14 17.92
CA ALA A 267 -19.99 -29.05 17.21
C ALA A 267 -21.44 -29.41 16.85
N GLN A 268 -21.69 -30.60 16.30
CA GLN A 268 -23.05 -31.06 15.96
C GLN A 268 -23.94 -31.21 17.20
N ALA A 269 -23.40 -31.67 18.34
CA ALA A 269 -24.13 -31.73 19.60
C ALA A 269 -24.49 -30.34 20.11
N PHE A 270 -23.55 -29.39 20.09
CA PHE A 270 -23.76 -28.00 20.45
C PHE A 270 -24.86 -27.34 19.60
N TRP A 271 -24.81 -27.49 18.28
CA TRP A 271 -25.84 -26.95 17.38
C TRP A 271 -27.21 -27.61 17.56
N LYS A 272 -27.27 -28.85 18.05
CA LYS A 272 -28.53 -29.56 18.31
C LYS A 272 -29.19 -29.11 19.62
N GLU A 273 -28.41 -28.75 20.63
CA GLU A 273 -28.92 -28.16 21.88
C GLU A 273 -29.44 -26.74 21.66
N ASP A 274 -28.75 -25.93 20.84
CA ASP A 274 -29.20 -24.58 20.47
C ASP A 274 -30.41 -24.59 19.52
N GLY A 275 -30.49 -25.58 18.61
CA GLY A 275 -31.68 -25.77 17.77
C GLY A 275 -32.91 -26.20 18.57
N ALA A 276 -32.72 -26.98 19.63
CA ALA A 276 -33.80 -27.41 20.52
C ALA A 276 -34.28 -26.28 21.45
N SER A 277 -33.38 -25.39 21.89
CA SER A 277 -33.76 -24.21 22.68
C SER A 277 -34.52 -23.17 21.84
N ALA A 278 -34.22 -23.05 20.54
CA ALA A 278 -35.00 -22.23 19.61
C ALA A 278 -36.41 -22.77 19.37
N GLN A 279 -36.60 -24.10 19.30
CA GLN A 279 -37.94 -24.71 19.16
C GLN A 279 -38.80 -24.61 20.44
N CYS A 280 -38.19 -24.57 21.63
CA CYS A 280 -38.92 -24.31 22.88
C CYS A 280 -39.39 -22.85 23.00
N LEU A 281 -38.75 -21.91 22.30
CA LEU A 281 -39.12 -20.49 22.32
C LEU A 281 -40.27 -20.13 21.36
N GLU A 282 -40.61 -21.00 20.40
CA GLU A 282 -41.79 -20.83 19.52
C GLU A 282 -43.06 -21.56 20.04
N MET A 283 -42.98 -22.25 21.18
CA MET A 283 -44.13 -22.89 21.83
C MET A 283 -44.57 -22.20 23.15
N LEU A 284 -44.07 -20.99 23.41
CA LEU A 284 -44.45 -20.11 24.54
C LEU A 284 -44.97 -18.78 23.99
#